data_AF-A0A821WAP5-F1
#
_entry.id   AF-A0A821WAP5-F1
#
_cell.length_a   1.000
_cell.length_b   1.000
_cell.length_c   1.000
_cell.angle_alpha   90.00
_cell.angle_beta   90.00
_cell.angle_gamma   90.00
#
_symmetry.space_group_name_H-M   'P 1'
#
loop_
_entity.id
_entity.type
_entity.pdbx_description
1 polymer ?
#
loop_
_entity_poly.entity_id
_entity_poly.type
_entity_poly.pdbx_seq_one_letter_code
_entity_poly.pdbx_strand_id
1 'polypeptide(L)'
;MSRGTGYGKILMKLVEDELHQKEPKIKCIYLTTTDKRHFYEKCGYEETTPRVRLNISSKLFNGNEEVFKNLLASQKQTAPDSHVILQKGSSVQRIATVWMKKRI
;
A
#
# COMPACT_ATOMS: atom_id res chain seq x y z
N MET A 1 9.39 -26.56 4.76
CA MET A 1 9.52 -25.15 4.29
C MET A 1 8.82 -25.03 2.95
N SER A 2 7.86 -24.10 2.78
CA SER A 2 6.98 -23.99 1.59
C SER A 2 7.27 -22.75 0.71
N ARG A 3 8.40 -22.08 0.92
CA ARG A 3 8.83 -20.96 0.07
C ARG A 3 9.43 -21.51 -1.23
N GLY A 4 9.13 -20.87 -2.37
CA GLY A 4 9.65 -21.27 -3.69
C GLY A 4 8.81 -22.31 -4.44
N THR A 5 7.76 -22.86 -3.83
CA THR A 5 6.89 -23.89 -4.44
C THR A 5 5.71 -23.32 -5.26
N GLY A 6 5.63 -21.99 -5.40
CA GLY A 6 4.58 -21.33 -6.18
C GLY A 6 3.25 -21.09 -5.46
N TYR A 7 3.06 -21.57 -4.23
CA TYR A 7 1.80 -21.38 -3.47
C TYR A 7 1.39 -19.91 -3.34
N GLY A 8 2.35 -19.00 -3.19
CA GLY A 8 2.05 -17.57 -3.14
C GLY A 8 1.38 -17.07 -4.42
N LYS A 9 1.82 -17.53 -5.60
CA LYS A 9 1.23 -17.14 -6.88
C LYS A 9 -0.19 -17.70 -7.03
N ILE A 10 -0.40 -18.95 -6.57
CA ILE A 10 -1.73 -19.58 -6.55
C ILE A 10 -2.68 -18.78 -5.65
N LEU A 11 -2.23 -18.43 -4.45
CA LEU A 11 -3.02 -17.65 -3.51
C LEU A 11 -3.41 -16.28 -4.09
N MET A 12 -2.46 -15.57 -4.71
CA MET A 12 -2.76 -14.28 -5.35
C MET A 12 -3.82 -14.42 -6.44
N LYS A 13 -3.71 -15.46 -7.28
CA LYS A 13 -4.71 -15.71 -8.32
C LYS A 13 -6.09 -16.03 -7.74
N LEU A 14 -6.17 -16.87 -6.71
CA LEU A 14 -7.45 -17.20 -6.06
C LEU A 14 -8.12 -15.95 -5.45
N VAL A 15 -7.34 -15.04 -4.87
CA VAL A 15 -7.85 -13.76 -4.34
C VAL A 15 -8.38 -12.87 -5.46
N GLU A 16 -7.67 -12.80 -6.59
CA GLU A 16 -8.10 -12.03 -7.77
C GLU A 16 -9.41 -12.59 -8.36
N ASP A 17 -9.49 -13.91 -8.53
CA ASP A 17 -10.67 -14.60 -9.06
C ASP A 17 -11.89 -14.40 -8.14
N GLU A 18 -11.71 -14.53 -6.83
CA GLU A 18 -12.76 -14.31 -5.82
C GLU A 18 -13.27 -12.86 -5.83
N LEU A 19 -12.36 -11.87 -5.93
CA LEU A 19 -12.73 -10.47 -6.01
C LEU A 19 -13.51 -10.16 -7.30
N HIS A 20 -13.09 -10.75 -8.43
CA HIS A 20 -13.79 -10.56 -9.70
C HIS A 20 -15.21 -11.16 -9.66
N GLN A 21 -15.40 -12.30 -8.99
CA GLN A 21 -16.71 -12.94 -8.84
C GLN A 21 -17.64 -12.18 -7.89
N LYS A 22 -17.13 -11.75 -6.73
CA LYS A 22 -17.96 -11.10 -5.70
C LYS A 22 -18.20 -9.62 -5.96
N GLU A 23 -17.21 -8.93 -6.50
CA GLU A 23 -17.21 -7.48 -6.63
C GLU A 23 -16.65 -7.07 -8.01
N PRO A 24 -17.39 -7.34 -9.12
CA PRO A 24 -16.92 -7.08 -10.49
C PRO A 24 -16.66 -5.60 -10.79
N LYS A 25 -17.06 -4.70 -9.89
CA LYS A 25 -16.76 -3.26 -9.96
C LYS A 25 -15.31 -2.96 -9.57
N ILE A 26 -14.63 -3.86 -8.86
CA ILE A 26 -13.23 -3.70 -8.47
C ILE A 26 -12.36 -4.05 -9.69
N LYS A 27 -11.76 -3.03 -10.29
CA LYS A 27 -10.91 -3.17 -11.48
C LYS A 27 -9.42 -3.24 -11.17
N CYS A 28 -9.02 -2.93 -9.94
CA CYS A 28 -7.61 -2.81 -9.57
C CYS A 28 -7.38 -3.23 -8.13
N ILE A 29 -6.30 -3.96 -7.91
CA ILE A 29 -5.74 -4.25 -6.58
C ILE A 29 -4.49 -3.38 -6.39
N TYR A 30 -4.36 -2.79 -5.20
CA TYR A 30 -3.18 -2.04 -4.77
C TYR A 30 -2.59 -2.70 -3.53
N LEU A 31 -1.27 -2.74 -3.45
CA LEU A 31 -0.54 -3.26 -2.28
C LEU A 31 0.78 -2.51 -2.07
N THR A 32 1.36 -2.68 -0.89
CA THR A 32 2.69 -2.20 -0.54
C THR A 32 3.59 -3.37 -0.16
N THR A 33 4.88 -3.26 -0.46
CA THR A 33 5.88 -4.26 -0.07
C THR A 33 7.21 -3.60 0.26
N THR A 34 7.96 -4.17 1.21
CA THR A 34 9.30 -3.71 1.57
C THR A 34 10.39 -4.55 0.89
N ASP A 35 10.14 -5.84 0.62
CA ASP A 35 11.16 -6.79 0.20
C ASP A 35 10.72 -7.80 -0.88
N LYS A 36 9.43 -7.81 -1.28
CA LYS A 36 8.87 -8.80 -2.22
C LYS A 36 8.46 -8.24 -3.58
N ARG A 37 9.02 -7.09 -3.98
CA ARG A 37 8.76 -6.46 -5.29
C ARG A 37 8.77 -7.46 -6.46
N HIS A 38 9.88 -8.16 -6.65
CA HIS A 38 10.06 -9.14 -7.74
C HIS A 38 9.03 -10.28 -7.74
N PHE A 39 8.51 -10.67 -6.57
CA PHE A 39 7.47 -11.69 -6.49
C PHE A 39 6.14 -11.17 -7.05
N TYR A 40 5.77 -9.93 -6.70
CA TYR A 40 4.54 -9.32 -7.18
C TYR A 40 4.61 -8.92 -8.65
N GLU A 41 5.78 -8.53 -9.16
CA GLU A 41 6.03 -8.36 -10.60
C GLU A 41 5.72 -9.67 -11.37
N LYS A 42 6.17 -10.83 -10.85
CA LYS A 42 5.83 -12.15 -11.42
C LYS A 42 4.34 -12.52 -11.31
N CYS A 43 3.60 -11.83 -10.43
CA CYS A 43 2.15 -11.95 -10.33
C CYS A 43 1.42 -10.95 -11.25
N GLY A 44 2.13 -10.10 -11.99
CA GLY A 44 1.56 -9.11 -12.91
C GLY A 44 1.23 -7.75 -12.25
N TYR A 45 1.83 -7.46 -11.09
CA TYR A 45 1.75 -6.14 -10.49
C TYR A 45 2.85 -5.24 -11.04
N GLU A 46 2.49 -3.98 -11.27
CA GLU A 46 3.39 -2.92 -11.70
C GLU A 46 3.64 -1.94 -10.55
N GLU A 47 4.85 -1.39 -10.48
CA GLU A 47 5.16 -0.30 -9.56
C GLU A 47 4.28 0.92 -9.88
N THR A 48 3.72 1.54 -8.86
CA THR A 48 2.84 2.70 -8.99
C THR A 48 3.28 3.80 -8.05
N THR A 49 2.87 5.03 -8.34
CA THR A 49 3.02 6.13 -7.39
C THR A 49 2.25 5.84 -6.11
N PRO A 50 2.81 6.21 -4.95
CA PRO A 50 2.13 5.99 -3.69
C PRO A 50 0.76 6.66 -3.61
N ARG A 51 -0.21 5.95 -3.03
CA ARG A 51 -1.57 6.46 -2.83
C ARG A 51 -1.92 6.44 -1.36
N VAL A 52 -2.01 7.62 -0.75
CA VAL A 52 -2.54 7.76 0.61
C VAL A 52 -4.04 7.52 0.58
N ARG A 53 -4.48 6.34 1.06
CA ARG A 53 -5.90 6.11 1.37
C ARG A 53 -6.17 6.70 2.74
N LEU A 54 -6.84 7.85 2.77
CA LEU A 54 -7.40 8.38 4.00
C LEU A 54 -8.62 7.54 4.36
N ASN A 55 -8.42 6.48 5.15
CA ASN A 55 -9.52 5.96 5.97
C ASN A 55 -9.72 6.99 7.07
N ILE A 56 -10.50 8.01 6.77
CA ILE A 56 -10.87 9.09 7.69
C ILE A 56 -11.68 8.47 8.82
N SER A 57 -11.00 7.96 9.86
CA SER A 57 -11.63 7.84 11.16
C SER A 57 -11.82 9.27 11.63
N SER A 58 -13.05 9.78 11.50
CA SER A 58 -13.49 11.13 11.89
C SER A 58 -13.11 11.52 13.31
N LYS A 59 -12.70 10.58 14.16
CA LYS A 59 -12.20 10.82 15.52
C LYS A 59 -10.78 11.40 15.60
N LEU A 60 -9.97 11.32 14.54
CA LEU A 60 -8.63 11.95 14.49
C LEU A 60 -8.66 13.43 14.07
N PHE A 61 -9.82 13.96 13.67
CA PHE A 61 -9.97 15.28 13.05
C PHE A 61 -10.28 16.43 14.01
N ASN A 62 -10.49 16.15 15.31
CA ASN A 62 -10.72 17.22 16.28
C ASN A 62 -9.40 17.91 16.66
N GLY A 63 -8.94 18.83 15.81
CA GLY A 63 -8.15 19.98 16.27
C GLY A 63 -6.77 20.24 15.66
N ASN A 64 -6.26 19.44 14.72
CA ASN A 64 -4.87 19.58 14.25
C ASN A 64 -4.70 19.61 12.71
N GLU A 65 -5.51 20.41 12.02
CA GLU A 65 -5.42 20.60 10.57
C GLU A 65 -4.05 21.13 10.11
N GLU A 66 -3.41 21.99 10.90
CA GLU A 66 -2.13 22.61 10.55
C GLU A 66 -0.96 21.62 10.63
N VAL A 67 -0.95 20.75 11.63
CA VAL A 67 0.07 19.69 11.78
C VAL A 67 0.03 18.74 10.59
N PHE A 68 -1.16 18.44 10.08
CA PHE A 68 -1.35 17.57 8.93
C PHE A 68 -0.97 18.24 7.60
N LYS A 69 -1.33 19.52 7.41
CA LYS A 69 -0.86 20.31 6.26
C LYS A 69 0.67 20.40 6.23
N ASN A 70 1.31 20.56 7.39
CA ASN A 70 2.77 20.57 7.50
C ASN A 70 3.40 19.20 7.20
N LEU A 71 2.75 18.09 7.57
CA LEU A 71 3.20 16.73 7.23
C LEU A 71 3.13 16.46 5.71
N LEU A 72 2.02 16.85 5.07
CA LEU A 72 1.85 16.74 3.62
C LEU A 72 2.74 17.71 2.84
N ALA A 73 2.95 18.93 3.35
CA ALA A 73 3.86 19.89 2.75
C ALA A 73 5.32 19.41 2.84
N SER A 74 5.71 18.76 3.95
CA SER A 74 7.04 18.17 4.12
C SER A 74 7.30 16.97 3.19
N GLN A 75 6.27 16.33 2.63
CA GLN A 75 6.43 15.31 1.58
C GLN A 75 6.86 15.89 0.23
N LYS A 76 6.67 17.20 -0.02
CA LYS A 76 7.03 17.81 -1.31
C LYS A 76 8.54 17.96 -1.53
N GLN A 77 9.38 17.68 -0.52
CA GLN A 77 10.82 17.96 -0.61
C GLN A 77 11.76 16.75 -0.51
N THR A 78 11.30 15.51 -0.26
CA THR A 78 12.24 14.36 -0.20
C THR A 78 11.65 13.03 -0.66
N ALA A 79 12.22 12.52 -1.76
CA ALA A 79 12.19 11.17 -2.35
C ALA A 79 10.83 10.45 -2.53
N PRO A 80 10.54 9.90 -3.74
CA PRO A 80 9.24 9.31 -4.10
C PRO A 80 8.85 8.00 -3.37
N ASP A 81 9.70 7.41 -2.53
CA ASP A 81 9.58 6.00 -2.11
C ASP A 81 9.38 5.75 -0.59
N SER A 82 8.83 6.70 0.18
CA SER A 82 8.67 6.50 1.64
C SER A 82 7.31 6.92 2.23
N HIS A 83 6.82 6.13 3.19
CA HIS A 83 5.58 6.38 3.95
C HIS A 83 5.85 6.55 5.44
N VAL A 84 4.99 7.35 6.07
CA VAL A 84 4.96 7.59 7.51
C VAL A 84 3.84 6.73 8.11
N ILE A 85 4.20 5.81 9.02
CA ILE A 85 3.24 5.06 9.84
C ILE A 85 3.14 5.77 11.19
N LEU A 86 1.98 6.32 11.52
CA LEU A 86 1.71 6.95 12.82
C LEU A 86 1.17 5.89 13.79
N GLN A 87 2.02 5.40 14.68
CA GLN A 87 1.58 4.70 15.89
C GLN A 87 1.63 5.66 17.08
N LYS A 88 0.56 5.68 17.88
CA LYS A 88 0.45 6.54 19.07
C LYS A 88 1.58 6.21 20.05
N GLY A 89 2.47 7.17 20.30
CA GLY A 89 3.61 7.03 21.22
C GLY A 89 4.92 6.50 20.60
N SER A 90 5.00 6.35 19.27
CA SER A 90 6.21 5.89 18.59
C SER A 90 6.91 7.02 17.83
N SER A 91 8.24 6.97 17.77
CA SER A 91 9.02 7.80 16.85
C SER A 91 8.61 7.51 15.40
N VAL A 92 8.49 8.56 14.59
CA VAL A 92 8.16 8.42 13.16
C VAL A 92 9.32 7.72 12.46
N GLN A 93 9.18 6.41 12.22
CA GLN A 93 10.13 5.65 11.41
C GLN A 93 9.63 5.61 9.96
N ARG A 94 10.45 6.12 9.03
CA ARG A 94 10.20 6.01 7.59
C ARG A 94 10.69 4.65 7.12
N ILE A 95 9.79 3.81 6.59
CA ILE A 95 10.14 2.53 5.99
C ILE A 95 10.05 2.67 4.47
N ALA A 96 11.16 2.37 3.78
CA ALA A 96 11.17 2.32 2.31
C ALA A 96 10.17 1.25 1.85
N THR A 97 9.14 1.67 1.14
CA THR A 97 8.01 0.82 0.75
C THR A 97 7.69 1.05 -0.72
N VAL A 98 7.67 -0.04 -1.49
CA VAL A 98 7.31 -0.03 -2.91
C VAL A 98 5.80 -0.20 -3.01
N TRP A 99 5.18 0.66 -3.81
CA TRP A 99 3.75 0.58 -4.11
C TRP A 99 3.53 -0.14 -5.41
N MET A 100 2.58 -1.06 -5.40
CA MET A 100 2.31 -1.88 -6.57
C MET A 100 0.81 -1.95 -6.86
N LYS A 101 0.49 -2.08 -8.14
CA LYS A 101 -0.88 -2.12 -8.65
C LYS A 101 -1.01 -3.20 -9.71
N LYS A 102 -2.14 -3.90 -9.71
CA LYS A 102 -2.54 -4.78 -10.80
C LYS A 102 -3.98 -4.49 -11.21
N ARG A 103 -4.25 -4.55 -12.51
CA ARG A 103 -5.62 -4.52 -13.06
C ARG A 103 -6.17 -5.95 -13.05
N ILE A 104 -7.39 -6.12 -12.54
CA ILE A 104 -8.09 -7.41 -12.40
C ILE A 104 -9.49 -7.32 -13.02
#